data_AF-A0A150R0F6-F1
#
_entry.id   AF-A0A150R0F6-F1
#
_cell.length_a   1.000
_cell.length_b   1.000
_cell.length_c   1.000
_cell.angle_alpha   90.00
_cell.angle_beta   90.00
_cell.angle_gamma   90.00
#
_symmetry.space_group_name_H-M   'P 1'
#
loop_
_entity.id
_entity.type
_entity.pdbx_description
1 polymer ?
#
loop_
_entity_poly.entity_id
_entity_poly.type
_entity_poly.pdbx_seq_one_letter_code
_entity_poly.pdbx_strand_id
1 'polypeptide(L)'
;MGKAAFLARRLPPSGCIVAGTKLAAHREALKSKKLKLSAKVETSIQSVLAATEALQALGSTDATMTEIDRGTDRCIGAFGSVLDSIVRAFDHEGIVPLSDEEAARRADAELVRSEVLSSGTDFLRLVHSQQWVRMSALVKALDRKEVNAAVERLGLSAEVGRLRRWTELYGRKLGVTEARGADPAVKAIEAWHEAYGALMVHVHAEYDDDRDETHVLLRDRLLSPYEDAAEEERRAHQRARAAAKKRNDEVEAAPEPI
;
A
#
# COMPACT_ATOMS: atom_id res chain seq x y z
N MET A 1 24.11 -17.69 17.36
CA MET A 1 22.63 -17.78 17.47
C MET A 1 22.19 -19.03 16.71
N GLY A 2 21.35 -19.88 17.30
CA GLY A 2 21.00 -21.19 16.71
C GLY A 2 20.07 -21.07 15.50
N LYS A 3 20.28 -21.94 14.49
CA LYS A 3 19.55 -22.02 13.20
C LYS A 3 18.01 -21.99 13.34
N ALA A 4 17.46 -22.42 14.48
CA ALA A 4 16.02 -22.42 14.77
C ALA A 4 15.43 -21.06 15.26
N ALA A 5 16.25 -20.15 15.81
CA ALA A 5 15.75 -18.86 16.34
C ALA A 5 15.39 -17.85 15.23
N PHE A 6 15.84 -18.11 14.00
CA PHE A 6 15.68 -17.25 12.83
C PHE A 6 14.26 -17.36 12.22
N LEU A 7 13.73 -18.59 12.08
CA LEU A 7 12.41 -18.86 11.49
C LEU A 7 11.23 -18.38 12.36
N ALA A 8 11.47 -18.09 13.64
CA ALA A 8 10.44 -17.59 14.55
C ALA A 8 10.10 -16.10 14.32
N ARG A 9 10.90 -15.37 13.52
CA ARG A 9 10.80 -13.91 13.41
C ARG A 9 10.23 -13.50 12.06
N ARG A 10 8.91 -13.41 11.95
CA ARG A 10 8.26 -12.90 10.73
C ARG A 10 8.48 -11.39 10.60
N LEU A 11 8.88 -10.96 9.40
CA LEU A 11 9.02 -9.55 9.03
C LEU A 11 7.64 -8.96 8.67
N PRO A 12 7.41 -7.66 8.93
CA PRO A 12 6.29 -6.96 8.33
C PRO A 12 6.49 -6.82 6.81
N PRO A 13 5.43 -6.50 6.04
CA PRO A 13 5.50 -6.36 4.58
C PRO A 13 6.61 -5.43 4.09
N SER A 14 6.78 -4.27 4.73
CA SER A 14 7.89 -3.34 4.44
C SER A 14 9.26 -3.98 4.67
N GLY A 15 9.43 -4.73 5.76
CA GLY A 15 10.65 -5.50 6.03
C GLY A 15 10.94 -6.54 4.95
N CYS A 16 9.91 -7.26 4.49
CA CYS A 16 10.04 -8.22 3.37
C CYS A 16 10.50 -7.52 2.08
N ILE A 17 9.90 -6.38 1.74
CA ILE A 17 10.24 -5.61 0.53
C ILE A 17 11.69 -5.12 0.58
N VAL A 18 12.12 -4.58 1.73
CA VAL A 18 13.51 -4.13 1.94
C VAL A 18 14.49 -5.29 1.80
N ALA A 19 14.22 -6.43 2.46
CA ALA A 19 15.08 -7.61 2.40
C ALA A 19 15.18 -8.17 0.98
N GLY A 20 14.05 -8.30 0.27
CA GLY A 20 14.03 -8.76 -1.12
C GLY A 20 14.79 -7.84 -2.08
N THR A 21 14.64 -6.52 -1.92
CA THR A 21 15.37 -5.53 -2.74
C THR A 21 16.88 -5.58 -2.50
N LYS A 22 17.30 -5.70 -1.22
CA LYS A 22 18.71 -5.90 -0.87
C LYS A 22 19.26 -7.20 -1.44
N LEU A 23 18.50 -8.29 -1.37
CA LEU A 23 18.89 -9.58 -1.97
C LEU A 23 19.09 -9.46 -3.48
N ALA A 24 18.21 -8.74 -4.19
CA ALA A 24 18.38 -8.47 -5.62
C ALA A 24 19.70 -7.76 -5.92
N ALA A 25 20.01 -6.69 -5.18
CA ALA A 25 21.27 -5.96 -5.32
C ALA A 25 22.48 -6.84 -4.99
N HIS A 26 22.37 -7.70 -3.99
CA HIS A 26 23.42 -8.64 -3.61
C HIS A 26 23.67 -9.69 -4.71
N ARG A 27 22.61 -10.24 -5.32
CA ARG A 27 22.72 -11.18 -6.44
C ARG A 27 23.43 -10.53 -7.64
N GLU A 28 23.04 -9.32 -8.03
CA GLU A 28 23.70 -8.62 -9.15
C GLU A 28 25.18 -8.32 -8.84
N ALA A 29 25.50 -7.97 -7.59
CA ALA A 29 26.89 -7.81 -7.17
C ALA A 29 27.69 -9.13 -7.27
N LEU A 30 27.12 -10.27 -6.89
CA LEU A 30 27.76 -11.59 -7.02
C LEU A 30 27.99 -11.97 -8.49
N LYS A 31 27.00 -11.70 -9.35
CA LYS A 31 27.09 -11.90 -10.80
C LYS A 31 28.19 -11.06 -11.43
N SER A 32 28.30 -9.79 -11.03
CA SER A 32 29.38 -8.90 -11.50
C SER A 32 30.78 -9.39 -11.13
N LYS A 33 30.91 -10.06 -9.98
CA LYS A 33 32.14 -10.70 -9.51
C LYS A 33 32.41 -12.08 -10.12
N LYS A 34 31.56 -12.54 -11.06
CA LYS A 34 31.63 -13.87 -11.70
C LYS A 34 31.59 -15.04 -10.71
N LEU A 35 31.01 -14.83 -9.53
CA LEU A 35 30.78 -15.90 -8.56
C LEU A 35 29.56 -16.71 -9.02
N LYS A 36 29.76 -18.02 -9.23
CA LYS A 36 28.69 -18.92 -9.65
C LYS A 36 27.94 -19.42 -8.43
N LEU A 37 26.63 -19.20 -8.44
CA LEU A 37 25.72 -19.81 -7.47
C LEU A 37 25.27 -21.18 -7.96
N SER A 38 24.97 -22.10 -7.04
CA SER A 38 24.32 -23.36 -7.41
C SER A 38 22.94 -23.08 -8.02
N ALA A 39 22.53 -23.91 -8.98
CA ALA A 39 21.23 -23.76 -9.66
C ALA A 39 20.05 -23.76 -8.68
N LYS A 40 20.17 -24.49 -7.56
CA LYS A 40 19.18 -24.58 -6.51
C LYS A 40 19.02 -23.26 -5.76
N VAL A 41 20.15 -22.64 -5.38
CA VAL A 41 20.16 -21.32 -4.73
C VAL A 41 19.64 -20.25 -5.70
N GLU A 42 20.06 -20.29 -6.97
CA GLU A 42 19.60 -19.36 -7.99
C GLU A 42 18.08 -19.39 -8.15
N THR A 43 17.49 -20.60 -8.20
CA THR A 43 16.04 -20.81 -8.29
C THR A 43 15.33 -20.23 -7.07
N SER A 44 15.84 -20.47 -5.85
CA SER A 44 15.24 -19.90 -4.64
C SER A 44 15.35 -18.38 -4.56
N ILE A 45 16.45 -17.79 -5.04
CA ILE A 45 16.54 -16.34 -5.16
C ILE A 45 15.44 -15.82 -6.09
N GLN A 46 15.22 -16.45 -7.26
CA GLN A 46 14.13 -16.04 -8.15
C GLN A 46 12.76 -16.12 -7.48
N SER A 47 12.49 -17.17 -6.70
CA SER A 47 11.24 -17.28 -5.93
C SER A 47 11.06 -16.14 -4.93
N VAL A 48 12.12 -15.75 -4.22
CA VAL A 48 12.08 -14.60 -3.28
C VAL A 48 11.83 -13.29 -4.03
N LEU A 49 12.50 -13.07 -5.16
CA LEU A 49 12.33 -11.85 -5.95
C LEU A 49 10.91 -11.74 -6.51
N ALA A 50 10.36 -12.82 -7.08
CA ALA A 50 8.98 -12.86 -7.55
C ALA A 50 7.97 -12.60 -6.42
N ALA A 51 8.18 -13.19 -5.23
CA ALA A 51 7.34 -12.91 -4.07
C ALA A 51 7.48 -11.46 -3.57
N THR A 52 8.65 -10.85 -3.72
CA THR A 52 8.91 -9.44 -3.38
C THR A 52 8.15 -8.51 -4.31
N GLU A 53 8.19 -8.77 -5.62
CA GLU A 53 7.42 -8.03 -6.62
C GLU A 53 5.91 -8.14 -6.36
N ALA A 54 5.43 -9.34 -6.01
CA ALA A 54 4.03 -9.55 -5.64
C ALA A 54 3.61 -8.72 -4.41
N LEU A 55 4.47 -8.63 -3.38
CA LEU A 55 4.24 -7.78 -2.22
C LEU A 55 4.24 -6.29 -2.57
N GLN A 56 5.17 -5.84 -3.42
CA GLN A 56 5.22 -4.45 -3.88
C GLN A 56 3.96 -4.08 -4.67
N ALA A 57 3.42 -5.00 -5.47
CA ALA A 57 2.20 -4.78 -6.25
C ALA A 57 0.95 -4.57 -5.38
N LEU A 58 0.96 -5.04 -4.12
CA LEU A 58 -0.15 -4.83 -3.17
C LEU A 58 -0.22 -3.39 -2.62
N GLY A 59 0.83 -2.59 -2.78
CA GLY A 59 0.91 -1.23 -2.24
C GLY A 59 1.19 -1.19 -0.73
N SER A 60 1.03 -0.02 -0.09
CA SER A 60 1.32 0.15 1.33
C SER A 60 0.27 -0.56 2.20
N THR A 61 0.59 -1.79 2.60
CA THR A 61 -0.13 -2.58 3.62
C THR A 61 0.05 -2.01 5.03
N ASP A 62 1.06 -1.15 5.22
CA ASP A 62 1.42 -0.53 6.51
C ASP A 62 0.74 0.83 6.74
N ALA A 63 0.06 1.39 5.73
CA ALA A 63 -0.62 2.69 5.87
C ALA A 63 -1.63 2.65 7.03
N THR A 64 -1.52 3.61 7.93
CA THR A 64 -2.45 3.78 9.05
C THR A 64 -3.84 4.15 8.54
N MET A 65 -4.88 3.87 9.33
CA MET A 65 -6.24 4.30 8.98
C MET A 65 -6.29 5.82 8.76
N THR A 66 -5.57 6.60 9.56
CA THR A 66 -5.47 8.06 9.40
C THR A 66 -4.84 8.49 8.08
N GLU A 67 -3.82 7.79 7.58
CA GLU A 67 -3.22 8.09 6.27
C GLU A 67 -4.16 7.74 5.12
N ILE A 68 -4.86 6.60 5.24
CA ILE A 68 -5.85 6.15 4.26
C ILE A 68 -7.04 7.12 4.21
N ASP A 69 -7.49 7.57 5.37
CA ASP A 69 -8.58 8.53 5.53
C ASP A 69 -8.23 9.88 4.88
N ARG A 70 -7.09 10.47 5.25
CA ARG A 70 -6.60 11.71 4.61
C ARG A 70 -6.35 11.58 3.11
N GLY A 71 -5.91 10.40 2.65
CA GLY A 71 -5.71 10.12 1.23
C GLY A 71 -7.01 10.09 0.46
N THR A 72 -8.01 9.41 1.04
CA THR A 72 -9.38 9.32 0.55
C THR A 72 -10.05 10.69 0.49
N ASP A 73 -10.00 11.45 1.59
CA ASP A 73 -10.61 12.77 1.69
C ASP A 73 -10.10 13.74 0.63
N ARG A 74 -8.76 13.76 0.45
CA ARG A 74 -8.14 14.58 -0.59
C ARG A 74 -8.56 14.14 -1.99
N CYS A 75 -8.66 12.83 -2.24
CA CYS A 75 -9.07 12.32 -3.54
C CYS A 75 -10.52 12.70 -3.87
N ILE A 76 -11.43 12.52 -2.91
CA ILE A 76 -12.86 12.86 -3.07
C ILE A 76 -13.05 14.36 -3.19
N GLY A 77 -12.39 15.15 -2.33
CA GLY A 77 -12.45 16.61 -2.37
C GLY A 77 -11.90 17.18 -3.68
N ALA A 78 -10.79 16.64 -4.20
CA ALA A 78 -10.24 17.05 -5.49
C ALA A 78 -11.18 16.70 -6.65
N PHE A 79 -11.76 15.50 -6.65
CA PHE A 79 -12.73 15.10 -7.68
C PHE A 79 -13.96 16.02 -7.70
N GLY A 80 -14.52 16.33 -6.53
CA GLY A 80 -15.62 17.30 -6.41
C GLY A 80 -15.23 18.69 -6.90
N SER A 81 -14.02 19.15 -6.56
CA SER A 81 -13.52 20.45 -6.99
C SER A 81 -13.34 20.56 -8.51
N VAL A 82 -12.96 19.47 -9.19
CA VAL A 82 -12.88 19.43 -10.66
C VAL A 82 -14.26 19.61 -11.28
N LEU A 83 -15.26 18.88 -10.78
CA LEU A 83 -16.65 19.03 -11.26
C LEU A 83 -17.17 20.45 -11.02
N ASP A 84 -16.98 20.99 -9.82
CA ASP A 84 -17.38 22.37 -9.49
C ASP A 84 -16.69 23.40 -10.39
N SER A 85 -15.41 23.19 -10.73
CA SER A 85 -14.66 24.09 -11.59
C SER A 85 -15.19 24.08 -13.03
N ILE A 86 -15.59 22.91 -13.55
CA ILE A 86 -16.20 22.81 -14.87
C ILE A 86 -17.53 23.55 -14.91
N VAL A 87 -18.39 23.35 -13.90
CA VAL A 87 -19.68 24.05 -13.82
C VAL A 87 -19.47 25.56 -13.78
N ARG A 88 -18.58 26.03 -12.91
CA ARG A 88 -18.28 27.47 -12.75
C ARG A 88 -17.65 28.11 -13.98
N ALA A 89 -16.87 27.36 -14.76
CA ALA A 89 -16.26 27.88 -15.98
C ALA A 89 -17.30 28.28 -17.04
N PHE A 90 -18.49 27.68 -16.97
CA PHE A 90 -19.61 27.93 -17.90
C PHE A 90 -20.82 28.56 -17.18
N ASP A 91 -20.57 29.29 -16.09
CA ASP A 91 -21.56 30.15 -15.44
C ASP A 91 -21.82 31.42 -16.26
N HIS A 92 -22.86 32.18 -15.90
CA HIS A 92 -23.23 33.45 -16.53
C HIS A 92 -23.60 33.36 -18.02
N GLU A 93 -24.27 32.28 -18.43
CA GLU A 93 -24.79 32.11 -19.80
C GLU A 93 -25.70 33.25 -20.28
N GLY A 94 -26.34 33.97 -19.34
CA GLY A 94 -27.13 35.18 -19.64
C GLY A 94 -26.29 36.38 -20.11
N ILE A 95 -24.97 36.33 -20.01
CA ILE A 95 -24.02 37.35 -20.49
C ILE A 95 -23.30 36.84 -21.74
N VAL A 96 -22.72 35.64 -21.66
CA VAL A 96 -22.04 34.98 -22.79
C VAL A 96 -22.76 33.65 -23.04
N PRO A 97 -23.58 33.54 -24.11
CA PRO A 97 -24.29 32.31 -24.41
C PRO A 97 -23.33 31.15 -24.61
N LEU A 98 -23.68 29.98 -24.07
CA LEU A 98 -22.93 28.75 -24.26
C LEU A 98 -23.19 28.17 -25.65
N SER A 99 -22.15 27.63 -26.26
CA SER A 99 -22.28 26.70 -27.37
C SER A 99 -22.86 25.36 -26.91
N ASP A 100 -23.34 24.54 -27.86
CA ASP A 100 -23.87 23.21 -27.56
C ASP A 100 -22.85 22.32 -26.85
N GLU A 101 -21.57 22.42 -27.21
CA GLU A 101 -20.48 21.66 -26.58
C GLU A 101 -20.22 22.11 -25.13
N GLU A 102 -20.25 23.41 -24.86
CA GLU A 102 -20.07 23.97 -23.52
C GLU A 102 -21.25 23.62 -22.61
N ALA A 103 -22.49 23.73 -23.12
CA ALA A 103 -23.69 23.34 -22.41
C ALA A 103 -23.70 21.84 -22.09
N ALA A 104 -23.32 20.98 -23.04
CA ALA A 104 -23.21 19.53 -22.83
C ALA A 104 -22.15 19.19 -21.78
N ARG A 105 -20.97 19.83 -21.85
CA ARG A 105 -19.89 19.62 -20.88
C ARG A 105 -20.29 20.04 -19.47
N ARG A 106 -20.99 21.16 -19.33
CA ARG A 106 -21.55 21.61 -18.04
C ARG A 106 -22.59 20.63 -17.51
N ALA A 107 -23.54 20.21 -18.35
CA ALA A 107 -24.59 19.26 -17.97
C ALA A 107 -24.01 17.91 -17.51
N ASP A 108 -22.97 17.41 -18.18
CA ASP A 108 -22.27 16.19 -17.76
C ASP A 108 -21.63 16.35 -16.38
N ALA A 109 -20.98 17.48 -16.11
CA ALA A 109 -20.37 17.75 -14.80
C ALA A 109 -21.42 17.89 -13.69
N GLU A 110 -22.54 18.57 -13.97
CA GLU A 110 -23.67 18.68 -13.06
C GLU A 110 -24.29 17.32 -12.75
N LEU A 111 -24.51 16.48 -13.76
CA LEU A 111 -25.04 15.11 -13.61
C LEU A 111 -24.13 14.26 -12.72
N VAL A 112 -22.82 14.22 -13.02
CA VAL A 112 -21.87 13.44 -12.20
C VAL A 112 -21.89 13.96 -10.77
N ARG A 113 -21.86 15.28 -10.57
CA ARG A 113 -21.89 15.89 -9.23
C ARG A 113 -23.16 15.55 -8.47
N SER A 114 -24.33 15.70 -9.08
CA SER A 114 -25.62 15.47 -8.42
C SER A 114 -25.82 14.00 -8.05
N GLU A 115 -25.28 13.07 -8.83
CA GLU A 115 -25.43 11.64 -8.58
C GLU A 115 -24.39 11.08 -7.60
N VAL A 116 -23.16 11.57 -7.69
CA VAL A 116 -21.99 11.01 -6.98
C VAL A 116 -21.75 11.76 -5.66
N LEU A 117 -22.07 13.06 -5.61
CA LEU A 117 -21.90 13.94 -4.46
C LEU A 117 -23.21 14.64 -4.10
N SER A 118 -24.33 13.92 -4.18
CA SER A 118 -25.69 14.44 -3.94
C SER A 118 -25.88 15.17 -2.61
N SER A 119 -25.13 14.76 -1.58
CA SER A 119 -25.14 15.37 -0.23
C SER A 119 -23.86 16.15 0.06
N GLY A 120 -23.07 16.51 -0.96
CA GLY A 120 -21.76 17.12 -0.82
C GLY A 120 -20.71 16.16 -0.22
N THR A 121 -19.67 16.75 0.37
CA THR A 121 -18.52 16.03 0.97
C THR A 121 -18.54 16.03 2.50
N ASP A 122 -19.63 16.48 3.13
CA ASP A 122 -19.73 16.50 4.61
C ASP A 122 -19.64 15.09 5.22
N PHE A 123 -19.92 14.04 4.44
CA PHE A 123 -19.76 12.66 4.87
C PHE A 123 -18.30 12.28 5.23
N LEU A 124 -17.32 13.06 4.79
CA LEU A 124 -15.90 12.87 5.15
C LEU A 124 -15.63 13.18 6.63
N ARG A 125 -16.56 13.85 7.32
CA ARG A 125 -16.47 14.11 8.76
C ARG A 125 -17.15 13.04 9.63
N LEU A 126 -17.73 12.01 9.00
CA LEU A 126 -18.40 10.93 9.72
C LEU A 126 -17.39 9.98 10.35
N VAL A 127 -17.86 9.11 11.24
CA VAL A 127 -17.05 7.98 11.70
C VAL A 127 -16.75 7.05 10.53
N HIS A 128 -15.56 6.42 10.54
CA HIS A 128 -15.04 5.71 9.37
C HIS A 128 -16.01 4.68 8.76
N SER A 129 -16.76 3.94 9.57
CA SER A 129 -17.74 2.95 9.07
C SER A 129 -18.85 3.60 8.25
N GLN A 130 -19.34 4.77 8.67
CA GLN A 130 -20.37 5.52 7.95
C GLN A 130 -19.80 6.21 6.71
N GLN A 131 -18.58 6.71 6.79
CA GLN A 131 -17.85 7.27 5.66
C GLN A 131 -17.68 6.21 4.56
N TRP A 132 -17.28 4.99 4.92
CA TRP A 132 -17.15 3.88 3.97
C TRP A 132 -18.47 3.52 3.27
N VAL A 133 -19.60 3.49 3.99
CA VAL A 133 -20.92 3.26 3.38
C VAL A 133 -21.21 4.33 2.31
N ARG A 134 -20.90 5.60 2.60
CA ARG A 134 -21.12 6.71 1.66
C ARG A 134 -20.16 6.64 0.47
N MET A 135 -18.90 6.31 0.68
CA MET A 135 -17.94 6.08 -0.40
C MET A 135 -18.33 4.90 -1.30
N SER A 136 -18.86 3.83 -0.71
CA SER A 136 -19.33 2.67 -1.48
C SER A 136 -20.56 3.02 -2.34
N ALA A 137 -21.47 3.84 -1.80
CA ALA A 137 -22.61 4.37 -2.56
C ALA A 137 -22.15 5.30 -3.68
N LEU A 138 -21.14 6.14 -3.43
CA LEU A 138 -20.48 7.01 -4.42
C LEU A 138 -19.92 6.19 -5.58
N VAL A 139 -19.11 5.17 -5.28
CA VAL A 139 -18.53 4.27 -6.30
C VAL A 139 -19.63 3.55 -7.09
N LYS A 140 -20.69 3.10 -6.41
CA LYS A 140 -21.84 2.48 -7.08
C LYS A 140 -22.61 3.46 -7.98
N ALA A 141 -22.69 4.74 -7.62
CA ALA A 141 -23.31 5.75 -8.48
C ALA A 141 -22.50 5.96 -9.77
N LEU A 142 -21.17 5.87 -9.70
CA LEU A 142 -20.28 5.93 -10.87
C LEU A 142 -20.42 4.75 -11.83
N ASP A 143 -21.07 3.66 -11.42
CA ASP A 143 -21.38 2.50 -12.27
C ASP A 143 -22.70 2.66 -13.06
N ARG A 144 -23.50 3.68 -12.76
CA ARG A 144 -24.73 3.93 -13.53
C ARG A 144 -24.34 4.36 -14.95
N LYS A 145 -25.00 3.75 -15.95
CA LYS A 145 -24.66 3.91 -17.38
C LYS A 145 -24.52 5.37 -17.80
N GLU A 146 -25.45 6.23 -17.39
CA GLU A 146 -25.47 7.65 -17.76
C GLU A 146 -24.34 8.44 -17.09
N VAL A 147 -24.07 8.17 -15.81
CA VAL A 147 -22.97 8.78 -15.05
C VAL A 147 -21.62 8.35 -15.59
N ASN A 148 -21.45 7.05 -15.89
CA ASN A 148 -20.23 6.53 -16.48
C ASN A 148 -19.96 7.16 -17.86
N ALA A 149 -20.98 7.27 -18.71
CA ALA A 149 -20.85 7.92 -20.01
C ALA A 149 -20.47 9.41 -19.89
N ALA A 150 -21.04 10.13 -18.91
CA ALA A 150 -20.65 11.52 -18.62
C ALA A 150 -19.20 11.62 -18.13
N VAL A 151 -18.75 10.73 -17.24
CA VAL A 151 -17.35 10.64 -16.80
C VAL A 151 -16.39 10.47 -17.97
N GLU A 152 -16.71 9.56 -18.91
CA GLU A 152 -15.88 9.34 -20.10
C GLU A 152 -15.82 10.60 -20.99
N ARG A 153 -16.95 11.27 -21.23
CA ARG A 153 -17.00 12.53 -22.00
C ARG A 153 -16.23 13.67 -21.34
N LEU A 154 -16.22 13.72 -20.01
CA LEU A 154 -15.44 14.69 -19.24
C LEU A 154 -13.94 14.38 -19.21
N GLY A 155 -13.55 13.14 -19.54
CA GLY A 155 -12.16 12.67 -19.48
C GLY A 155 -11.70 12.33 -18.05
N LEU A 156 -12.61 11.91 -17.17
CA LEU A 156 -12.35 11.71 -15.73
C LEU A 156 -12.20 10.24 -15.31
N SER A 157 -12.01 9.34 -16.27
CA SER A 157 -12.01 7.89 -16.05
C SER A 157 -10.86 7.44 -15.14
N ALA A 158 -9.70 8.11 -15.23
CA ALA A 158 -8.53 7.83 -14.39
C ALA A 158 -8.78 8.19 -12.91
N GLU A 159 -9.42 9.34 -12.68
CA GLU A 159 -9.82 9.85 -11.37
C GLU A 159 -10.85 8.93 -10.72
N VAL A 160 -11.85 8.49 -11.48
CA VAL A 160 -12.83 7.49 -11.04
C VAL A 160 -12.15 6.16 -10.68
N GLY A 161 -11.22 5.69 -11.52
CA GLY A 161 -10.42 4.51 -11.20
C GLY A 161 -9.63 4.67 -9.90
N ARG A 162 -9.12 5.87 -9.61
CA ARG A 162 -8.41 6.16 -8.36
C ARG A 162 -9.36 6.18 -7.14
N LEU A 163 -10.54 6.77 -7.27
CA LEU A 163 -11.58 6.76 -6.21
C LEU A 163 -11.98 5.34 -5.81
N ARG A 164 -12.12 4.43 -6.79
CA ARG A 164 -12.42 3.01 -6.55
C ARG A 164 -11.35 2.35 -5.69
N ARG A 165 -10.07 2.53 -6.06
CA ARG A 165 -8.93 1.95 -5.33
C ARG A 165 -8.82 2.48 -3.90
N TRP A 166 -9.06 3.78 -3.69
CA TRP A 166 -9.12 4.36 -2.34
C TRP A 166 -10.26 3.76 -1.52
N THR A 167 -11.45 3.61 -2.12
CA THR A 167 -12.63 3.05 -1.44
C THR A 167 -12.42 1.59 -1.04
N GLU A 168 -11.82 0.80 -1.92
CA GLU A 168 -11.45 -0.58 -1.62
C GLU A 168 -10.41 -0.68 -0.50
N LEU A 169 -9.36 0.15 -0.54
CA LEU A 169 -8.34 0.18 0.52
C LEU A 169 -8.94 0.57 1.87
N TYR A 170 -9.84 1.57 1.89
CA TYR A 170 -10.55 2.01 3.07
C TYR A 170 -11.41 0.87 3.68
N GLY A 171 -12.18 0.18 2.85
CA GLY A 171 -13.01 -0.96 3.27
C GLY A 171 -12.20 -2.13 3.82
N ARG A 172 -11.06 -2.43 3.19
CA ARG A 172 -10.12 -3.45 3.66
C ARG A 172 -9.56 -3.10 5.04
N LYS A 173 -9.16 -1.85 5.26
CA LYS A 173 -8.60 -1.41 6.54
C LYS A 173 -9.62 -1.46 7.68
N LEU A 174 -10.90 -1.23 7.38
CA LEU A 174 -11.97 -1.36 8.38
C LEU A 174 -12.40 -2.80 8.65
N GLY A 175 -11.94 -3.77 7.87
CA GLY A 175 -12.39 -5.16 7.97
C GLY A 175 -13.85 -5.38 7.55
N VAL A 176 -14.48 -4.40 6.89
CA VAL A 176 -15.90 -4.47 6.47
C VAL A 176 -16.04 -5.18 5.12
N THR A 177 -15.00 -5.16 4.29
CA THR A 177 -14.90 -6.05 3.14
C THR A 177 -14.45 -7.43 3.65
N GLU A 178 -15.40 -8.22 4.16
CA GLU A 178 -15.19 -9.64 4.42
C GLU A 178 -14.85 -10.34 3.09
N ALA A 179 -13.56 -10.45 2.78
CA ALA A 179 -13.12 -11.49 1.87
C ALA A 179 -13.10 -12.81 2.65
N ARG A 180 -14.11 -13.66 2.47
CA ARG A 180 -14.03 -15.11 2.73
C ARG A 180 -12.95 -15.70 1.81
N GLY A 181 -11.71 -15.52 2.20
CA GLY A 181 -10.52 -15.99 1.52
C GLY A 181 -9.36 -15.28 2.19
N ALA A 182 -8.44 -16.05 2.79
CA ALA A 182 -7.32 -15.49 3.54
C ALA A 182 -6.70 -14.30 2.79
N ASP A 183 -6.63 -13.17 3.49
CA ASP A 183 -6.23 -11.85 2.99
C ASP A 183 -5.09 -12.01 1.97
N PRO A 184 -5.24 -11.54 0.72
CA PRO A 184 -4.19 -11.60 -0.29
C PRO A 184 -2.85 -11.05 0.22
N ALA A 185 -2.87 -10.06 1.13
CA ALA A 185 -1.66 -9.57 1.79
C ALA A 185 -1.05 -10.60 2.74
N VAL A 186 -1.85 -11.24 3.59
CA VAL A 186 -1.37 -12.33 4.46
C VAL A 186 -0.80 -13.48 3.64
N LYS A 187 -1.50 -13.91 2.59
CA LYS A 187 -1.00 -14.97 1.68
C LYS A 187 0.31 -14.57 0.99
N ALA A 188 0.43 -13.33 0.53
CA ALA A 188 1.65 -12.85 -0.10
C ALA A 188 2.82 -12.76 0.89
N ILE A 189 2.56 -12.34 2.13
CA ILE A 189 3.56 -12.33 3.20
C ILE A 189 4.01 -13.76 3.52
N GLU A 190 3.07 -14.70 3.62
CA GLU A 190 3.37 -16.11 3.89
C GLU A 190 4.19 -16.73 2.76
N ALA A 191 3.76 -16.55 1.50
CA ALA A 191 4.50 -17.01 0.33
C ALA A 191 5.92 -16.41 0.27
N TRP A 192 6.08 -15.15 0.67
CA TRP A 192 7.40 -14.52 0.76
C TRP A 192 8.28 -15.18 1.83
N HIS A 193 7.74 -15.42 3.03
CA HIS A 193 8.48 -16.08 4.10
C HIS A 193 8.83 -17.54 3.76
N GLU A 194 7.94 -18.25 3.08
CA GLU A 194 8.20 -19.60 2.58
C GLU A 194 9.33 -19.60 1.54
N ALA A 195 9.30 -18.67 0.57
CA ALA A 195 10.35 -18.53 -0.42
C ALA A 195 11.70 -18.19 0.22
N TYR A 196 11.73 -17.27 1.19
CA TYR A 196 12.96 -16.90 1.89
C TYR A 196 13.48 -18.03 2.79
N GLY A 197 12.58 -18.75 3.47
CA GLY A 197 12.91 -19.94 4.24
C GLY A 197 13.53 -21.04 3.38
N ALA A 198 12.99 -21.28 2.18
CA ALA A 198 13.57 -22.22 1.22
C ALA A 198 14.97 -21.77 0.75
N LEU A 199 15.16 -20.47 0.47
CA LEU A 199 16.47 -19.91 0.14
C LEU A 199 17.50 -20.19 1.25
N MET A 200 17.14 -19.93 2.52
CA MET A 200 18.03 -20.19 3.65
C MET A 200 18.46 -21.66 3.74
N VAL A 201 17.50 -22.58 3.60
CA VAL A 201 17.77 -24.02 3.63
C VAL A 201 18.74 -24.40 2.51
N HIS A 202 18.55 -23.87 1.30
CA HIS A 202 19.44 -24.16 0.18
C HIS A 202 20.82 -23.51 0.33
N VAL A 203 20.90 -22.27 0.81
CA VAL A 203 22.17 -21.59 1.09
C VAL A 203 22.97 -22.37 2.14
N HIS A 204 22.34 -22.82 3.22
CA HIS A 204 23.02 -23.65 4.21
C HIS A 204 23.38 -25.03 3.67
N ALA A 205 22.55 -25.66 2.84
CA ALA A 205 22.86 -26.97 2.28
C ALA A 205 24.05 -26.93 1.30
N GLU A 206 24.16 -25.84 0.53
CA GLU A 206 25.17 -25.71 -0.54
C GLU A 206 26.46 -25.02 -0.04
N TYR A 207 26.38 -24.20 1.01
CA TYR A 207 27.49 -23.38 1.53
C TYR A 207 27.70 -23.52 3.06
N ASP A 208 27.66 -24.74 3.61
CA ASP A 208 27.87 -25.01 5.07
C ASP A 208 29.36 -25.13 5.46
N ASP A 209 30.30 -25.11 4.51
CA ASP A 209 31.73 -25.28 4.82
C ASP A 209 32.37 -23.96 5.31
N ASP A 210 32.54 -23.85 6.63
CA ASP A 210 33.16 -22.68 7.28
C ASP A 210 34.65 -22.52 6.99
N ARG A 211 35.31 -23.52 6.38
CA ARG A 211 36.72 -23.43 5.98
C ARG A 211 36.89 -22.84 4.58
N ASP A 212 35.83 -22.79 3.78
CA ASP A 212 35.82 -22.13 2.48
C ASP A 212 35.34 -20.69 2.63
N GLU A 213 36.27 -19.73 2.48
CA GLU A 213 35.99 -18.30 2.54
C GLU A 213 34.91 -17.86 1.54
N THR A 214 34.80 -18.55 0.39
CA THR A 214 33.76 -18.29 -0.61
C THR A 214 32.40 -18.73 -0.09
N HIS A 215 32.30 -19.89 0.57
CA HIS A 215 31.05 -20.36 1.16
C HIS A 215 30.58 -19.43 2.27
N VAL A 216 31.49 -18.99 3.13
CA VAL A 216 31.20 -18.00 4.18
C VAL A 216 30.70 -16.69 3.57
N LEU A 217 31.39 -16.16 2.55
CA LEU A 217 30.99 -14.93 1.85
C LEU A 217 29.62 -15.06 1.19
N LEU A 218 29.36 -16.17 0.50
CA LEU A 218 28.09 -16.40 -0.20
C LEU A 218 26.93 -16.51 0.79
N ARG A 219 27.12 -17.23 1.89
CA ARG A 219 26.12 -17.35 2.95
C ARG A 219 25.82 -16.00 3.61
N ASP A 220 26.85 -15.27 4.01
CA ASP A 220 26.70 -13.94 4.59
C ASP A 220 25.96 -12.99 3.63
N ARG A 221 26.37 -12.98 2.36
CA ARG A 221 25.78 -12.07 1.36
C ARG A 221 24.33 -12.42 1.03
N LEU A 222 23.94 -13.70 1.06
CA LEU A 222 22.59 -14.12 0.71
C LEU A 222 21.62 -14.04 1.90
N LEU A 223 22.09 -14.18 3.15
CA LEU A 223 21.24 -14.21 4.35
C LEU A 223 21.19 -12.87 5.12
N SER A 224 22.24 -12.05 5.03
CA SER A 224 22.29 -10.72 5.68
C SER A 224 21.10 -9.80 5.34
N PRO A 225 20.50 -9.79 4.13
CA PRO A 225 19.36 -8.92 3.85
C PRO A 225 18.18 -9.08 4.81
N TYR A 226 17.89 -10.32 5.23
CA TYR A 226 16.82 -10.60 6.17
C TYR A 226 17.23 -10.29 7.61
N GLU A 227 18.46 -10.64 8.00
CA GLU A 227 18.99 -10.36 9.33
C GLU A 227 19.00 -8.86 9.62
N ASP A 228 19.47 -8.06 8.67
CA ASP A 228 19.44 -6.61 8.72
C ASP A 228 18.02 -6.07 8.92
N ALA A 229 17.06 -6.57 8.14
CA ALA A 229 15.68 -6.13 8.20
C ALA A 229 15.04 -6.50 9.56
N ALA A 230 15.32 -7.70 10.07
CA ALA A 230 14.83 -8.17 11.36
C ALA A 230 15.47 -7.43 12.54
N GLU A 231 16.72 -7.01 12.40
CA GLU A 231 17.42 -6.17 13.37
C GLU A 231 16.83 -4.76 13.41
N GLU A 232 16.62 -4.14 12.24
CA GLU A 232 16.09 -2.79 12.15
C GLU A 232 14.66 -2.71 12.69
N GLU A 233 13.82 -3.71 12.40
CA GLU A 233 12.46 -3.79 12.95
C GLU A 233 12.47 -3.85 14.49
N ARG A 234 13.42 -4.58 15.07
CA ARG A 234 13.57 -4.63 16.53
C ARG A 234 13.96 -3.28 17.11
N ARG A 235 14.91 -2.59 16.47
CA ARG A 235 15.32 -1.25 16.87
C ARG A 235 14.19 -0.25 16.72
N ALA A 236 13.35 -0.38 15.69
CA ALA A 236 12.15 0.42 15.51
C ALA A 236 11.13 0.17 16.64
N HIS A 237 10.83 -1.09 16.94
CA HIS A 237 9.94 -1.45 18.07
C HIS A 237 10.45 -0.96 19.43
N GLN A 238 11.76 -1.06 19.68
CA GLN A 238 12.37 -0.54 20.91
C GLN A 238 12.25 0.98 20.99
N ARG A 239 12.52 1.70 19.89
CA ARG A 239 12.34 3.15 19.80
C ARG A 239 10.89 3.56 20.02
N ALA A 240 9.93 2.84 19.43
CA ALA A 240 8.50 3.10 19.59
C ALA A 240 8.04 2.90 21.04
N ARG A 241 8.49 1.83 21.71
CA ARG A 241 8.20 1.58 23.13
C ARG A 241 8.78 2.66 24.04
N ALA A 242 10.02 3.09 23.79
CA ALA A 242 10.64 4.17 24.55
C ALA A 242 9.89 5.50 24.37
N ALA A 243 9.47 5.82 23.14
CA ALA A 243 8.69 7.02 22.84
C ALA A 243 7.28 6.99 23.48
N ALA A 244 6.62 5.83 23.46
CA ALA A 244 5.31 5.65 24.10
C ALA A 244 5.40 5.80 25.62
N LYS A 245 6.43 5.21 26.25
CA LYS A 245 6.68 5.38 27.68
C LYS A 245 6.90 6.86 28.04
N LYS A 246 7.77 7.56 27.29
CA LYS A 246 8.03 8.98 27.51
C LYS A 246 6.77 9.85 27.41
N ARG A 247 5.90 9.58 26.44
CA ARG A 247 4.61 10.28 26.31
C ARG A 247 3.67 10.01 27.49
N ASN A 248 3.66 8.78 28.01
CA ASN A 248 2.83 8.43 29.15
C ASN A 248 3.34 9.13 30.42
N ASP A 249 4.66 9.14 30.63
CA ASP A 249 5.30 9.82 31.75
C ASP A 249 5.10 11.36 31.69
N GLU A 250 5.04 11.96 30.49
CA GLU A 250 4.75 13.40 30.31
C GLU A 250 3.27 13.76 30.55
N VAL A 251 2.34 12.85 30.26
CA VAL A 251 0.90 13.04 30.54
C VAL A 251 0.60 12.89 32.03
N GLU A 252 1.28 11.99 32.72
CA GLU A 252 1.12 11.75 34.16
C GLU A 252 1.78 12.84 35.02
N ALA A 253 2.77 13.56 34.47
CA ALA A 253 3.46 14.66 35.15
C ALA A 253 2.80 16.04 34.98
N ALA A 254 1.68 16.15 34.25
CA ALA A 254 0.96 17.42 34.11
C ALA A 254 0.17 17.75 35.41
N PRO A 255 0.50 18.84 36.13
CA PRO A 255 -0.21 19.19 37.36
C PRO A 255 -1.66 19.60 37.05
N GLU A 256 -2.59 19.23 37.94
CA GLU A 256 -4.00 19.61 37.85
C GLU A 256 -4.13 21.14 37.75
N PRO A 257 -4.91 21.67 36.79
CA PRO A 257 -5.13 23.10 36.66
C PRO A 257 -5.89 23.62 37.89
N ILE A 258 -5.28 24.60 38.57
CA ILE A 258 -5.83 25.35 39.71
C ILE A 258 -6.98 26.25 39.25
#